data_AF-A0A3R6MCI5-F1
#
_entry.id   AF-A0A3R6MCI5-F1
#
_cell.length_a   1.000
_cell.length_b   1.000
_cell.length_c   1.000
_cell.angle_alpha   90.00
_cell.angle_beta   90.00
_cell.angle_gamma   90.00
#
_symmetry.space_group_name_H-M   'P 1'
#
loop_
_entity.id
_entity.type
_entity.pdbx_description
1 polymer ?
#
loop_
_entity_poly.entity_id
_entity_poly.type
_entity_poly.pdbx_seq_one_letter_code
_entity_poly.pdbx_strand_id
1 'polypeptide(L)'
;MRLTKKNRKKLLEQNDGFSKTTNYDSRNSRYEREYHISDGKLYIQENGETSWADSRYDRSWFASDEEEHRFLYKYLEELDKEELD
;
A
#
# COMPACT_ATOMS: atom_id res chain seq x y z
N MET A 1 7.61 -17.68 -4.28
CA MET A 1 8.63 -16.68 -4.68
C MET A 1 9.11 -15.90 -3.46
N ARG A 2 10.40 -15.54 -3.38
CA ARG A 2 10.92 -14.63 -2.32
C ARG A 2 10.77 -13.16 -2.74
N LEU A 3 10.26 -12.30 -1.86
CA LEU A 3 10.17 -10.85 -2.05
C LEU A 3 11.50 -10.15 -1.78
N THR A 4 12.51 -10.46 -2.59
CA THR A 4 13.78 -9.72 -2.59
C THR A 4 13.56 -8.29 -3.09
N LYS A 5 14.48 -7.36 -2.81
CA LYS A 5 14.41 -5.98 -3.35
C LYS A 5 14.22 -5.95 -4.86
N LYS A 6 14.93 -6.83 -5.59
CA LYS A 6 14.80 -6.96 -7.05
C LYS A 6 13.40 -7.41 -7.47
N ASN A 7 12.84 -8.42 -6.82
CA ASN A 7 11.53 -8.94 -7.16
C ASN A 7 10.40 -7.98 -6.77
N ARG A 8 10.55 -7.24 -5.66
CA ARG A 8 9.61 -6.18 -5.28
C ARG A 8 9.60 -5.05 -6.31
N LYS A 9 10.77 -4.62 -6.77
CA LYS A 9 10.86 -3.60 -7.82
C LYS A 9 10.15 -4.05 -9.10
N LYS A 10 10.43 -5.27 -9.59
CA LYS A 10 9.73 -5.85 -10.74
C LYS A 10 8.20 -5.92 -10.54
N LEU A 11 7.76 -6.36 -9.35
CA LEU A 11 6.33 -6.41 -9.02
C LEU A 11 5.68 -5.02 -9.11
N LEU A 12 6.34 -3.98 -8.61
CA LEU A 12 5.83 -2.62 -8.69
C LEU A 12 5.84 -2.09 -10.14
N GLU A 13 6.89 -2.36 -10.91
CA GLU A 13 6.98 -1.93 -12.31
C GLU A 13 5.90 -2.58 -13.19
N GLN A 14 5.66 -3.89 -13.03
CA GLN A 14 4.67 -4.60 -13.86
C GLN A 14 3.21 -4.34 -13.45
N ASN A 15 2.97 -3.89 -12.21
CA ASN A 15 1.63 -3.59 -11.70
C ASN A 15 1.34 -2.08 -11.67
N ASP A 16 1.96 -1.30 -12.56
CA ASP A 16 1.67 0.13 -12.69
C ASP A 16 0.16 0.36 -12.96
N GLY A 17 -0.43 1.29 -12.21
CA GLY A 17 -1.87 1.56 -12.23
C GLY A 17 -2.70 0.68 -11.30
N PHE A 18 -2.12 -0.32 -10.62
CA PHE A 18 -2.84 -1.10 -9.61
C PHE A 18 -3.23 -0.22 -8.42
N SER A 19 -4.48 -0.36 -7.95
CA SER A 19 -4.99 0.36 -6.78
C SER A 19 -5.71 -0.58 -5.82
N LYS A 20 -5.57 -0.35 -4.52
CA LYS A 20 -6.29 -1.08 -3.47
C LYS A 20 -6.74 -0.14 -2.36
N THR A 21 -8.00 -0.21 -1.98
CA THR A 21 -8.53 0.52 -0.82
C THR A 21 -8.75 -0.42 0.35
N THR A 22 -8.43 0.04 1.54
CA THR A 22 -8.65 -0.68 2.79
C THR A 22 -9.27 0.23 3.83
N ASN A 23 -10.12 -0.35 4.66
CA ASN A 23 -10.75 0.36 5.78
C ASN A 23 -10.29 -0.27 7.09
N TYR A 24 -9.93 0.58 8.04
CA TYR A 24 -9.63 0.20 9.40
C TYR A 24 -10.60 0.91 10.34
N ASP A 25 -11.29 0.13 11.16
CA ASP A 25 -12.17 0.63 12.20
C ASP A 25 -11.79 -0.02 13.53
N SER A 26 -11.52 0.82 14.52
CA SER A 26 -11.28 0.39 15.89
C SER A 26 -11.89 1.40 16.85
N ARG A 27 -11.93 1.05 18.14
CA ARG A 27 -12.51 1.90 19.19
C ARG A 27 -11.92 3.32 19.23
N ASN A 28 -10.64 3.49 18.88
CA ASN A 28 -9.92 4.75 19.07
C ASN A 28 -9.40 5.40 17.78
N SER A 29 -9.52 4.71 16.66
CA SER A 29 -8.99 5.16 15.37
C SER A 29 -9.77 4.52 14.23
N ARG A 30 -10.07 5.35 13.24
CA ARG A 30 -10.73 4.97 11.99
C ARG A 30 -9.97 5.60 10.85
N TYR A 31 -9.64 4.81 9.83
CA TYR A 31 -9.06 5.37 8.63
C TYR A 31 -9.38 4.51 7.40
N GLU A 32 -9.54 5.18 6.28
CA GLU A 32 -9.46 4.61 4.96
C GLU A 32 -8.04 4.82 4.45
N ARG A 33 -7.45 3.77 3.89
CA ARG A 33 -6.13 3.82 3.26
C ARG A 33 -6.19 3.30 1.83
N GLU A 34 -5.82 4.14 0.90
CA GLU A 34 -5.66 3.84 -0.52
C GLU A 34 -4.18 3.61 -0.84
N TYR A 35 -3.94 2.55 -1.60
CA TYR A 35 -2.64 2.17 -2.13
C TYR A 35 -2.69 2.31 -3.64
N HIS A 36 -1.70 2.96 -4.24
CA HIS A 36 -1.60 3.12 -5.68
C HIS A 36 -0.17 2.82 -6.14
N ILE A 37 -0.01 1.92 -7.10
CA ILE A 37 1.28 1.66 -7.72
C ILE A 37 1.40 2.56 -8.96
N SER A 38 2.44 3.39 -8.98
CA SER A 38 2.76 4.25 -10.12
C SER A 38 4.25 4.55 -10.19
N ASP A 39 4.80 4.58 -11.40
CA ASP A 39 6.23 4.78 -11.68
C ASP A 39 7.12 3.79 -10.91
N GLY A 40 6.66 2.53 -10.81
CA GLY A 40 7.34 1.47 -10.07
C GLY A 40 7.49 1.73 -8.56
N LYS A 41 6.65 2.60 -7.99
CA LYS A 41 6.62 2.93 -6.55
C LYS A 41 5.23 2.73 -6.00
N LEU A 42 5.16 2.44 -4.70
CA LEU A 42 3.90 2.39 -3.97
C LEU A 42 3.63 3.74 -3.31
N TYR A 43 2.53 4.38 -3.71
CA TYR A 43 1.97 5.56 -3.07
C TYR A 43 0.87 5.17 -2.11
N ILE A 44 0.81 5.84 -0.96
CA ILE A 44 -0.18 5.61 0.08
C ILE A 44 -0.87 6.93 0.41
N GLN A 45 -2.19 6.92 0.42
CA GLN A 45 -3.01 7.98 1.00
C GLN A 45 -3.85 7.41 2.14
N GLU A 46 -3.93 8.15 3.24
CA GLU A 46 -4.73 7.78 4.40
C GLU A 46 -5.59 8.96 4.85
N ASN A 47 -6.90 8.71 4.91
CA ASN A 47 -7.91 9.61 5.42
C ASN A 47 -8.46 9.00 6.71
N GLY A 48 -8.29 9.69 7.84
CA GLY A 48 -8.65 9.11 9.13
C GLY A 48 -9.02 10.11 10.20
N GLU A 49 -9.47 9.57 11.33
CA GLU A 49 -9.74 10.30 12.55
C GLU A 49 -9.47 9.41 13.77
N THR A 50 -9.23 10.04 14.91
CA THR A 50 -9.09 9.35 16.20
C THR A 50 -10.24 9.73 17.14
N SER A 51 -10.29 9.15 18.34
CA SER A 51 -11.30 9.52 19.34
C SER A 51 -11.14 10.92 19.95
N TRP A 52 -10.11 11.68 19.56
CA TRP A 52 -9.92 13.06 20.01
C TRP A 52 -10.74 14.03 19.18
N ALA A 53 -11.28 15.07 19.83
CA ALA A 53 -11.93 16.17 19.14
C ALA A 53 -10.97 16.80 18.11
N ASP A 54 -11.47 17.10 16.91
CA ASP A 54 -10.70 17.69 15.80
C ASP A 54 -9.49 16.86 15.32
N SER A 55 -9.54 15.54 15.45
CA SER A 55 -8.43 14.66 15.08
C SER A 55 -8.46 14.11 13.66
N ARG A 56 -9.28 14.70 12.78
CA ARG A 56 -9.32 14.32 11.37
C ARG A 56 -7.99 14.66 10.70
N TYR A 57 -7.54 13.77 9.83
CA TYR A 57 -6.33 13.96 9.04
C TYR A 57 -6.49 13.35 7.65
N ASP A 58 -5.80 13.96 6.69
CA ASP A 58 -5.51 13.41 5.37
C ASP A 58 -4.00 13.50 5.19
N ARG A 59 -3.38 12.37 4.83
CA ARG A 59 -1.93 12.28 4.65
C ARG A 59 -1.62 11.41 3.46
N SER A 60 -0.55 11.75 2.77
CA SER A 60 -0.04 10.92 1.70
C SER A 60 1.48 10.89 1.67
N TRP A 61 2.04 9.75 1.26
CA TRP A 61 3.48 9.51 1.24
C TRP A 61 3.85 8.39 0.26
N PHE A 62 5.12 8.37 -0.12
CA PHE A 62 5.71 7.19 -0.77
C PHE A 62 6.02 6.14 0.30
N ALA A 63 5.63 4.90 0.04
CA ALA A 63 5.85 3.79 0.94
C ALA A 63 7.35 3.59 1.21
N SER A 64 7.67 3.27 2.46
CA SER A 64 9.00 2.76 2.82
C SER A 64 9.20 1.32 2.34
N ASP A 65 10.46 0.84 2.34
CA ASP A 65 10.79 -0.57 1.97
C ASP A 65 10.00 -1.60 2.79
N GLU A 66 9.74 -1.29 4.06
CA GLU A 66 8.92 -2.14 4.95
C GLU A 66 7.45 -2.14 4.53
N GLU A 67 6.88 -0.97 4.24
CA GLU A 67 5.49 -0.84 3.81
C GLU A 67 5.27 -1.49 2.45
N GLU A 68 6.17 -1.29 1.48
CA GLU A 68 6.16 -1.97 0.20
C GLU A 68 6.18 -3.49 0.38
N HIS A 69 7.09 -4.00 1.21
CA HIS A 69 7.17 -5.44 1.45
C HIS A 69 5.88 -5.97 2.08
N ARG A 70 5.34 -5.31 3.11
CA ARG A 70 4.08 -5.73 3.74
C ARG A 70 2.91 -5.71 2.76
N PHE A 71 2.80 -4.66 1.95
CA PHE A 71 1.76 -4.53 0.93
C PHE A 71 1.86 -5.65 -0.11
N LEU A 72 3.03 -5.81 -0.74
CA LEU A 72 3.26 -6.82 -1.77
C LEU A 72 3.08 -8.24 -1.23
N TYR A 73 3.46 -8.50 0.02
CA TYR A 73 3.22 -9.80 0.65
C TYR A 73 1.74 -10.06 0.87
N LYS A 74 1.01 -9.07 1.39
CA LYS A 74 -0.41 -9.18 1.72
C LYS A 74 -1.30 -9.34 0.49
N TYR A 75 -0.97 -8.65 -0.60
CA TYR A 75 -1.76 -8.62 -1.83
C TYR A 75 -1.12 -9.42 -2.98
N LEU A 76 -0.15 -10.29 -2.66
CA LEU A 76 0.63 -11.02 -3.65
C LEU A 76 -0.24 -11.82 -4.63
N GLU A 77 -1.36 -12.35 -4.17
CA GLU A 77 -2.27 -13.14 -5.00
C GLU A 77 -3.03 -12.31 -6.04
N GLU A 78 -3.27 -11.03 -5.74
CA GLU A 78 -4.00 -10.10 -6.60
C GLU A 78 -3.11 -9.40 -7.62
N LEU A 79 -1.79 -9.41 -7.41
CA LEU A 79 -0.81 -8.81 -8.31
C LEU A 79 -0.50 -9.73 -9.48
N ASP A 80 -0.26 -9.11 -10.64
CA ASP A 80 0.39 -9.74 -11.76
C ASP A 80 1.81 -10.15 -11.35
N LYS A 81 2.23 -11.35 -11.79
CA LYS A 81 3.48 -12.03 -11.48
C LYS A 81 4.17 -12.60 -12.72
N GLU A 82 3.70 -12.28 -13.94
CA GLU A 82 4.21 -12.89 -15.18
C GLU A 82 5.73 -12.69 -15.39
N GLU A 83 6.31 -11.54 -15.04
CA GLU A 83 7.75 -11.29 -15.26
C GLU A 83 8.69 -11.80 -14.15
N LEU A 84 8.19 -12.71 -13.30
CA LEU A 84 8.89 -13.23 -12.13
C LEU A 84 9.30 -14.71 -12.24
N ASP A 85 9.18 -15.30 -13.43
CA ASP A 85 9.75 -16.63 -13.78
C ASP A 85 11.28 -16.67 -13.68
#